data_AF-K2E8L2-F1
#
_entry.id   AF-K2E8L2-F1
#
_cell.length_a   1.000
_cell.length_b   1.000
_cell.length_c   1.000
_cell.angle_alpha   90.00
_cell.angle_beta   90.00
_cell.angle_gamma   90.00
#
_symmetry.space_group_name_H-M   'P 1'
#
loop_
_entity.id
_entity.type
_entity.pdbx_description
1 polymer ?
#
loop_
_entity_poly.entity_id
_entity_poly.type
_entity_poly.pdbx_seq_one_letter_code
_entity_poly.pdbx_strand_id
1 'polypeptide(L)'
;MGKNGPKVNFSATLIVNIMRGIAAGIVWAAIVLFTGTSKGSPAWVPLIFPITFPILMGIMLPVYFFLKTIGLGGVGSMAAMLFSVPGDPLIFILKKLAPHLVPVDDFNIINFSGFILVYDGPGVENKTGFSNNSSGLFIENKSKVIIGRIEPDGGVFNSNLGGSLVGYVDNSGMVYKSGLMGKGEIVGRLESNGYVFDSNSGGNYVGKVGSDGMVFLGPGSGSYVGKGGNQAGGAALLMLLQ
;
A
#
# COMPACT_ATOMS: atom_id res chain seq x y z
N MET A 1 -28.54 10.43 -3.96
CA MET A 1 -27.38 10.67 -3.07
C MET A 1 -26.15 10.92 -3.93
N GLY A 2 -25.62 12.14 -3.91
CA GLY A 2 -24.53 12.57 -4.81
C GLY A 2 -23.19 11.91 -4.44
N LYS A 3 -22.53 11.29 -5.42
CA LYS A 3 -21.18 10.76 -5.33
C LYS A 3 -20.15 11.91 -5.31
N ASN A 4 -20.05 12.62 -4.20
CA ASN A 4 -18.89 13.49 -3.99
C ASN A 4 -17.75 12.60 -3.48
N GLY A 5 -16.88 12.17 -4.40
CA GLY A 5 -15.66 11.45 -4.04
C GLY A 5 -14.76 12.28 -3.11
N PRO A 6 -13.76 11.65 -2.46
CA PRO A 6 -12.83 12.35 -1.59
C PRO A 6 -12.13 13.48 -2.36
N LYS A 7 -12.18 14.70 -1.82
CA LYS A 7 -11.56 15.87 -2.45
C LYS A 7 -10.10 15.94 -2.04
N VAL A 8 -9.21 16.11 -3.01
CA VAL A 8 -7.77 16.31 -2.72
C VAL A 8 -7.59 17.68 -2.05
N ASN A 9 -6.98 17.69 -0.88
CA ASN A 9 -6.51 18.91 -0.24
C ASN A 9 -5.14 19.29 -0.84
N PHE A 10 -5.17 20.15 -1.85
CA PHE A 10 -3.95 20.59 -2.54
C PHE A 10 -3.00 21.37 -1.62
N SER A 11 -3.52 22.10 -0.63
CA SER A 11 -2.69 22.86 0.31
C SER A 11 -1.91 21.93 1.22
N ALA A 12 -2.58 20.97 1.87
CA ALA A 12 -1.92 19.98 2.72
C ALA A 12 -0.97 19.08 1.93
N THR A 13 -1.37 18.68 0.72
CA THR A 13 -0.51 17.96 -0.24
C THR A 13 0.78 18.73 -0.51
N LEU A 14 0.68 20.01 -0.84
CA LEU A 14 1.85 20.85 -1.12
C LEU A 14 2.76 20.97 0.11
N ILE A 15 2.18 21.26 1.28
CA ILE A 15 2.91 21.41 2.55
C ILE A 15 3.70 20.13 2.87
N VAL A 16 3.07 18.96 2.77
CA VAL A 16 3.71 17.67 3.07
C VAL A 16 4.88 17.40 2.13
N ASN A 17 4.71 17.63 0.82
CA ASN A 17 5.79 17.39 -0.14
C ASN A 17 6.93 18.40 0.00
N ILE A 18 6.64 19.66 0.39
CA ILE A 18 7.69 20.64 0.74
C ILE A 18 8.46 20.18 1.97
N MET A 19 7.77 19.76 3.03
CA MET A 19 8.42 19.25 4.24
C MET A 19 9.31 18.04 3.94
N ARG A 20 8.81 17.07 3.15
CA ARG A 20 9.61 15.92 2.68
C ARG A 20 10.84 16.36 1.91
N GLY A 21 10.71 17.35 1.03
CA GLY A 21 11.83 17.93 0.29
C GLY A 21 12.88 18.54 1.22
N ILE A 22 12.48 19.32 2.23
CA ILE A 22 13.40 19.93 3.20
C ILE A 22 14.11 18.83 3.99
N ALA A 23 13.35 17.87 4.52
CA ALA A 23 13.88 16.75 5.29
C ALA A 23 14.88 15.93 4.48
N ALA A 24 14.56 15.61 3.23
CA ALA A 24 15.47 14.92 2.34
C ALA A 24 16.74 15.74 2.06
N GLY A 25 16.61 17.05 1.84
CA GLY A 25 17.75 17.94 1.69
C GLY A 25 18.67 17.95 2.91
N ILE A 26 18.13 17.91 4.13
CA ILE A 26 18.91 17.80 5.38
C ILE A 26 19.66 16.46 5.42
N VAL A 27 18.99 15.35 5.09
CA VAL A 27 19.61 14.02 5.09
C VAL A 27 20.73 13.93 4.05
N TRP A 28 20.49 14.40 2.83
CA TRP A 28 21.51 14.45 1.78
C TRP A 28 22.67 15.37 2.17
N ALA A 29 22.40 16.50 2.84
CA ALA A 29 23.45 17.39 3.32
C ALA A 29 24.35 16.66 4.32
N ALA A 30 23.74 15.95 5.28
CA ALA A 30 24.47 15.15 6.25
C ALA A 30 25.30 14.06 5.55
N ILE A 31 24.72 13.29 4.62
CA ILE A 31 25.44 12.26 3.86
C ILE A 31 26.68 12.85 3.19
N VAL A 32 26.52 13.95 2.43
CA VAL A 32 27.65 14.56 1.72
C VAL A 32 28.71 15.11 2.68
N LEU A 33 28.30 15.68 3.82
CA LEU A 33 29.23 16.13 4.85
C LEU A 33 30.06 14.96 5.43
N PHE A 34 29.45 13.79 5.63
CA PHE A 34 30.13 12.60 6.17
C PHE A 34 30.96 11.84 5.12
N THR A 35 30.50 11.76 3.87
CA THR A 35 31.23 11.07 2.79
C THR A 35 32.31 11.93 2.16
N GLY A 36 32.30 13.24 2.43
CA GLY A 36 33.12 14.22 1.75
C GLY A 36 32.51 14.63 0.40
N THR A 37 32.90 15.82 -0.05
CA THR A 37 32.57 16.32 -1.38
C THR A 37 33.65 15.91 -2.39
N SER A 38 33.28 15.80 -3.68
CA SER A 38 34.27 15.59 -4.74
C SER A 38 35.30 16.73 -4.78
N LYS A 39 36.55 16.42 -5.18
CA LYS A 39 37.61 17.43 -5.33
C LYS A 39 37.11 18.57 -6.24
N GLY A 40 37.06 19.78 -5.70
CA GLY A 40 36.61 20.99 -6.42
C GLY A 40 35.17 21.41 -6.13
N SER A 41 34.38 20.62 -5.42
CA SER A 41 33.03 21.02 -5.00
C SER A 41 33.12 22.01 -3.81
N PRO A 42 32.43 23.16 -3.87
CA PRO A 42 32.44 24.11 -2.77
C PRO A 42 31.87 23.52 -1.47
N ALA A 43 32.45 23.89 -0.33
CA ALA A 43 32.01 23.42 0.99
C ALA A 43 30.57 23.84 1.36
N TRP A 44 30.01 24.84 0.67
CA TRP A 44 28.63 25.29 0.88
C TRP A 44 27.59 24.43 0.15
N VAL A 45 27.99 23.51 -0.73
CA VAL A 45 27.06 22.67 -1.51
C VAL A 45 26.07 21.88 -0.64
N PRO A 46 26.49 21.22 0.46
CA PRO A 46 25.54 20.54 1.33
C PRO A 46 24.53 21.50 2.00
N LEU A 47 24.95 22.74 2.29
CA LEU A 47 24.12 23.73 3.01
C LEU A 47 22.92 24.21 2.19
N ILE A 48 22.98 24.12 0.86
CA ILE A 48 21.87 24.51 -0.01
C ILE A 48 20.85 23.39 -0.21
N PHE A 49 21.16 22.14 0.13
CA PHE A 49 20.26 21.01 -0.13
C PHE A 49 18.88 21.13 0.52
N PRO A 50 18.73 21.58 1.77
CA PRO A 50 17.41 21.80 2.37
C PRO A 50 16.54 22.81 1.59
N ILE A 51 17.16 23.70 0.81
CA ILE A 51 16.49 24.72 -0.01
C ILE A 51 16.26 24.21 -1.43
N THR A 52 17.24 23.54 -2.04
CA THR A 52 17.14 23.08 -3.44
C THR A 52 16.19 21.91 -3.62
N PHE A 53 16.12 20.98 -2.67
CA PHE A 53 15.27 19.79 -2.79
C PHE A 53 13.75 20.12 -2.83
N PRO A 54 13.22 21.04 -2.00
CA PRO A 54 11.84 21.50 -2.14
C PRO A 54 11.54 22.12 -3.51
N ILE A 55 12.46 22.94 -4.03
CA ILE A 55 12.32 23.57 -5.36
C ILE A 55 12.33 22.48 -6.44
N LEU A 56 13.26 21.53 -6.36
CA LEU A 56 13.35 20.39 -7.26
C LEU A 56 12.06 19.56 -7.24
N MET A 57 11.50 19.28 -6.06
CA MET A 57 10.22 18.58 -5.92
C MET A 57 9.07 19.34 -6.58
N GLY A 58 9.03 20.67 -6.45
CA GLY A 58 8.07 21.53 -7.13
C GLY A 58 8.18 21.45 -8.66
N ILE A 59 9.40 21.36 -9.19
CA ILE A 59 9.67 21.19 -10.63
C ILE A 59 9.37 19.76 -11.11
N MET A 60 9.64 18.75 -10.27
CA MET A 60 9.40 17.35 -10.60
C MET A 60 7.91 17.02 -10.71
N LEU A 61 7.03 17.78 -10.05
CA LEU A 61 5.59 17.54 -10.13
C LEU A 61 5.02 17.74 -11.56
N PRO A 62 5.21 18.88 -12.25
CA PRO A 62 4.77 19.03 -13.64
C PRO A 62 5.51 18.07 -14.58
N VAL A 63 6.79 17.77 -14.34
CA VAL A 63 7.55 16.77 -15.11
C VAL A 63 6.90 15.39 -14.96
N TYR A 64 6.52 14.98 -13.74
CA TYR A 64 5.81 13.73 -13.50
C TYR A 64 4.48 13.69 -14.26
N PHE A 65 3.69 14.75 -14.20
CA PHE A 65 2.42 14.82 -14.95
C PHE A 65 2.65 14.70 -16.46
N PHE A 66 3.67 15.38 -17.00
CA PHE A 66 4.05 15.27 -18.40
C PHE A 66 4.54 13.85 -18.75
N LEU A 67 5.41 13.23 -17.95
CA LEU A 67 5.87 11.86 -18.18
C LEU A 67 4.70 10.87 -18.12
N LYS A 68 3.71 11.13 -17.27
CA LYS A 68 2.48 10.33 -17.19
C LYS A 68 1.66 10.42 -18.48
N THR A 69 1.58 11.58 -19.15
CA THR A 69 0.82 11.69 -20.41
C THR A 69 1.43 10.89 -21.56
N ILE A 70 2.75 10.65 -21.53
CA ILE A 70 3.45 9.83 -22.54
C ILE A 70 3.66 8.37 -22.10
N GLY A 71 3.00 7.92 -21.03
CA GLY A 71 3.10 6.54 -20.54
C GLY A 71 4.35 6.20 -19.72
N LEU A 72 5.18 7.19 -19.39
CA LEU A 72 6.42 7.06 -18.62
C LEU A 72 6.29 7.51 -17.15
N GLY A 73 5.05 7.55 -16.61
CA GLY A 73 4.80 8.01 -15.24
C GLY A 73 5.59 7.24 -14.17
N GLY A 74 5.90 5.95 -14.41
CA GLY A 74 6.72 5.14 -13.52
C GLY A 74 8.13 5.68 -13.32
N VAL A 75 8.81 6.09 -14.41
CA VAL A 75 10.19 6.62 -14.36
C VAL A 75 10.23 7.93 -13.57
N GLY A 76 9.28 8.83 -13.83
CA GLY A 76 9.15 10.09 -13.08
C GLY A 76 8.93 9.86 -11.59
N SER A 77 8.11 8.86 -11.23
CA SER A 77 7.86 8.51 -9.84
C SER A 77 9.10 7.93 -9.14
N MET A 78 9.89 7.09 -9.83
CA MET A 78 11.13 6.52 -9.27
C MET A 78 12.18 7.60 -9.01
N ALA A 79 12.34 8.55 -9.95
CA ALA A 79 13.26 9.67 -9.75
C ALA A 79 12.86 10.50 -8.53
N ALA A 80 11.57 10.85 -8.41
CA ALA A 80 11.06 11.59 -7.25
C ALA A 80 11.26 10.82 -5.93
N MET A 81 11.08 9.49 -5.93
CA MET A 81 11.33 8.66 -4.76
C MET A 81 12.80 8.71 -4.33
N LEU A 82 13.75 8.56 -5.26
CA LEU A 82 15.18 8.55 -4.94
C LEU A 82 15.61 9.81 -4.17
N PHE A 83 15.02 10.95 -4.52
CA PHE A 83 15.34 12.22 -3.88
C PHE A 83 14.55 12.48 -2.59
N SER A 84 13.33 11.95 -2.43
CA SER A 84 12.44 12.30 -1.31
C SER A 84 12.43 11.26 -0.17
N VAL A 85 12.57 9.96 -0.49
CA VAL A 85 12.49 8.85 0.48
C VAL A 85 13.49 8.99 1.64
N PRO A 86 14.76 9.42 1.42
CA PRO A 86 15.69 9.60 2.54
C PRO A 86 15.20 10.56 3.62
N GLY A 87 14.30 11.50 3.29
CA GLY A 87 13.72 12.45 4.22
C GLY A 87 12.57 11.90 5.07
N ASP A 88 11.96 10.78 4.69
CA ASP A 88 10.77 10.24 5.35
C ASP A 88 10.96 9.92 6.84
N PRO A 89 12.09 9.34 7.30
CA PRO A 89 12.32 9.11 8.72
C PRO A 89 12.30 10.39 9.57
N LEU A 90 12.82 11.51 9.02
CA LEU A 90 12.78 12.80 9.72
C LEU A 90 11.34 13.33 9.82
N ILE A 91 10.53 13.19 8.77
CA ILE A 91 9.13 13.60 8.81
C ILE A 91 8.32 12.73 9.78
N PHE A 92 8.62 11.43 9.84
CA PHE A 92 8.02 10.53 10.82
C PHE A 92 8.34 10.96 12.26
N ILE A 93 9.60 11.28 12.55
CA ILE A 93 10.01 11.83 13.85
C ILE A 93 9.30 13.16 14.13
N LEU A 94 9.25 14.06 13.14
CA LEU A 94 8.56 15.35 13.26
C LEU A 94 7.07 15.18 13.56
N LYS A 95 6.38 14.24 12.89
CA LYS A 95 4.97 13.90 13.18
C LYS A 95 4.80 13.43 14.63
N LYS A 96 5.72 12.60 15.14
CA LYS A 96 5.68 12.08 16.50
C LYS A 96 5.91 13.18 17.56
N LEU A 97 6.75 14.16 17.26
CA LEU A 97 7.07 15.26 18.18
C LEU A 97 6.06 16.43 18.08
N ALA A 98 5.59 16.74 16.88
CA ALA A 98 4.74 17.88 16.58
C ALA A 98 3.66 17.49 15.55
N PRO A 99 2.63 16.71 15.96
CA PRO A 99 1.66 16.12 15.04
C PRO A 99 0.80 17.13 14.27
N HIS A 100 0.69 18.36 14.79
CA HIS A 100 -0.03 19.47 14.17
C HIS A 100 0.72 20.09 12.98
N LEU A 101 2.04 19.89 12.86
CA LEU A 101 2.84 20.42 11.75
C LEU A 101 2.74 19.56 10.49
N VAL A 102 2.42 18.26 10.64
CA VAL A 102 2.34 17.32 9.53
C VAL A 102 0.86 16.98 9.30
N PRO A 103 0.20 17.55 8.26
CA PRO A 103 -1.22 17.38 7.99
C PRO A 103 -1.50 16.04 7.27
N VAL A 104 -0.96 14.96 7.84
CA VAL A 104 -1.19 13.57 7.44
C VAL A 104 -1.39 12.78 8.72
N ASP A 105 -2.48 12.03 8.81
CA ASP A 105 -2.80 11.26 10.00
C ASP A 105 -1.92 10.01 10.13
N ASP A 106 -1.83 9.20 9.06
CA ASP A 106 -1.00 7.99 9.04
C ASP A 106 0.22 8.16 8.13
N PHE A 107 1.28 8.76 8.68
CA PHE A 107 2.57 8.88 7.99
C PHE A 107 3.45 7.66 8.34
N ASN A 108 3.80 6.84 7.35
CA ASN A 108 4.73 5.71 7.54
C ASN A 108 6.19 6.17 7.60
N ILE A 109 7.06 5.39 8.24
CA ILE A 109 8.52 5.67 8.33
C ILE A 109 9.18 5.75 6.96
N ILE A 110 8.72 4.91 6.01
CA ILE A 110 9.22 4.86 4.63
C ILE A 110 8.01 4.87 3.71
N ASN A 111 7.91 5.89 2.84
CA ASN A 111 6.89 5.96 1.82
C ASN A 111 7.54 5.87 0.44
N PHE A 112 7.42 4.72 -0.22
CA PHE A 112 7.82 4.52 -1.64
C PHE A 112 6.86 5.21 -2.63
N SER A 113 6.39 6.40 -2.27
CA SER A 113 5.56 7.23 -3.11
C SER A 113 6.34 8.48 -3.44
N GLY A 114 6.51 8.76 -4.74
CA GLY A 114 7.18 9.96 -5.21
C GLY A 114 6.48 11.24 -4.71
N PHE A 115 5.16 11.18 -4.49
CA PHE A 115 4.36 12.27 -3.94
C PHE A 115 3.31 11.72 -2.97
N ILE A 116 3.00 12.48 -1.92
CA ILE A 116 1.90 12.16 -0.99
C ILE A 116 0.73 13.08 -1.30
N LEU A 117 -0.45 12.51 -1.56
CA LEU A 117 -1.71 13.24 -1.73
C LEU A 117 -2.50 13.20 -0.42
N VAL A 118 -2.98 14.36 0.01
CA VAL A 118 -3.84 14.51 1.20
C VAL A 118 -5.27 14.75 0.74
N TYR A 119 -6.26 14.14 1.41
CA TYR A 119 -7.67 14.23 1.05
C TYR A 119 -8.50 14.78 2.21
N ASP A 120 -9.46 15.66 1.92
CA ASP A 120 -10.41 16.21 2.90
C ASP A 120 -11.65 15.30 3.00
N GLY A 121 -11.96 14.81 4.21
CA GLY A 121 -13.21 14.11 4.51
C GLY A 121 -13.22 13.35 5.84
N PRO A 122 -14.36 13.31 6.58
CA PRO A 122 -14.46 12.54 7.82
C PRO A 122 -14.29 11.06 7.51
N GLY A 123 -13.25 10.45 8.06
CA GLY A 123 -13.06 9.00 7.95
C GLY A 123 -12.83 8.53 6.51
N VAL A 124 -12.06 9.29 5.71
CA VAL A 124 -11.02 8.56 4.98
C VAL A 124 -10.01 8.13 6.06
N GLU A 125 -10.39 7.13 6.87
CA GLU A 125 -9.38 6.20 7.38
C GLU A 125 -8.42 5.97 6.22
N ASN A 126 -7.14 5.82 6.47
CA ASN A 126 -6.29 5.15 5.49
C ASN A 126 -6.75 3.68 5.28
N LYS A 127 -7.95 3.46 4.75
CA LYS A 127 -8.06 3.03 3.36
C LYS A 127 -7.11 3.94 2.56
N THR A 128 -5.78 3.74 2.58
CA THR A 128 -5.18 2.74 1.69
C THR A 128 -6.24 2.26 0.71
N GLY A 129 -6.62 3.18 -0.17
CA GLY A 129 -7.42 2.90 -1.32
C GLY A 129 -6.57 1.98 -2.19
N PHE A 130 -6.62 0.70 -1.89
CA PHE A 130 -6.68 -0.30 -2.93
C PHE A 130 -8.16 -0.53 -3.27
N SER A 131 -8.81 0.56 -3.66
CA SER A 131 -10.02 0.47 -4.47
C SER A 131 -9.54 0.31 -5.90
N ASN A 132 -9.83 -0.88 -6.41
CA ASN A 132 -9.71 -1.34 -7.78
C ASN A 132 -8.32 -1.95 -8.08
N ASN A 133 -8.24 -3.25 -7.75
CA ASN A 133 -7.25 -4.26 -8.19
C ASN A 133 -6.04 -4.54 -7.29
N SER A 134 -6.12 -4.47 -5.95
CA SER A 134 -4.89 -4.73 -5.16
C SER A 134 -5.08 -5.17 -3.71
N SER A 135 -4.05 -5.86 -3.21
CA SER A 135 -3.77 -6.38 -1.87
C SER A 135 -4.88 -6.38 -0.82
N GLY A 136 -5.35 -7.57 -0.42
CA GLY A 136 -6.31 -7.74 0.68
C GLY A 136 -5.64 -8.07 2.01
N LEU A 137 -5.52 -7.11 2.92
CA LEU A 137 -5.19 -7.38 4.32
C LEU A 137 -6.24 -8.32 4.95
N PHE A 138 -5.84 -9.37 5.69
CA PHE A 138 -6.79 -10.20 6.46
C PHE A 138 -6.97 -9.62 7.85
N ILE A 139 -8.19 -9.56 8.38
CA ILE A 139 -8.44 -9.24 9.79
C ILE A 139 -9.26 -10.38 10.41
N GLU A 140 -8.79 -10.90 11.56
CA GLU A 140 -9.24 -12.11 12.26
C GLU A 140 -10.67 -12.09 12.77
N ASN A 141 -11.16 -13.32 13.00
CA ASN A 141 -11.70 -13.92 14.24
C ASN A 141 -12.07 -12.94 15.39
N LYS A 142 -12.99 -13.32 16.28
CA LYS A 142 -13.60 -12.48 17.34
C LYS A 142 -12.64 -11.53 18.11
N SER A 143 -11.35 -11.83 18.17
CA SER A 143 -10.27 -11.04 18.77
C SER A 143 -9.64 -9.93 17.91
N LYS A 144 -9.99 -9.78 16.61
CA LYS A 144 -9.47 -8.75 15.68
C LYS A 144 -7.95 -8.73 15.44
N VAL A 145 -7.26 -9.84 15.62
CA VAL A 145 -5.82 -9.94 15.31
C VAL A 145 -5.63 -10.00 13.76
N ILE A 146 -4.42 -10.00 13.21
CA ILE A 146 -4.20 -10.09 11.75
C ILE A 146 -3.36 -11.34 11.47
N ILE A 147 -3.92 -12.30 10.73
CA ILE A 147 -3.25 -13.57 10.39
C ILE A 147 -2.63 -13.62 8.99
N GLY A 148 -2.74 -12.55 8.21
CA GLY A 148 -2.15 -12.55 6.87
C GLY A 148 -2.37 -11.29 6.05
N ARG A 149 -1.92 -11.36 4.80
CA ARG A 149 -2.32 -10.45 3.71
C ARG A 149 -2.34 -11.16 2.37
N ILE A 150 -3.12 -10.63 1.44
CA ILE A 150 -3.04 -10.93 0.01
C ILE A 150 -2.43 -9.74 -0.68
N GLU A 151 -1.60 -9.99 -1.67
CA GLU A 151 -0.97 -9.00 -2.52
C GLU A 151 -1.75 -8.81 -3.83
N PRO A 152 -1.49 -7.76 -4.62
CA PRO A 152 -2.26 -7.44 -5.82
C PRO A 152 -2.12 -8.50 -6.90
N ASP A 153 -1.00 -9.22 -6.87
CA ASP A 153 -0.71 -10.32 -7.78
C ASP A 153 -1.47 -11.60 -7.41
N GLY A 154 -2.20 -11.62 -6.28
CA GLY A 154 -2.91 -12.80 -5.80
C GLY A 154 -2.12 -13.64 -4.80
N GLY A 155 -0.87 -13.27 -4.48
CA GLY A 155 -0.05 -13.97 -3.49
C GLY A 155 -0.62 -13.85 -2.08
N VAL A 156 -0.74 -14.96 -1.36
CA VAL A 156 -1.26 -15.04 0.01
C VAL A 156 -0.13 -15.26 1.01
N PHE A 157 -0.03 -14.40 2.02
CA PHE A 157 1.01 -14.42 3.04
C PHE A 157 0.41 -14.58 4.45
N ASN A 158 1.12 -15.29 5.31
CA ASN A 158 0.72 -15.58 6.70
C ASN A 158 1.10 -14.48 7.72
N SER A 159 1.35 -13.26 7.28
CA SER A 159 1.62 -12.10 8.15
C SER A 159 1.19 -10.79 7.49
N ASN A 160 0.92 -9.76 8.29
CA ASN A 160 0.67 -8.38 7.84
C ASN A 160 1.92 -7.76 7.21
N LEU A 161 3.09 -8.00 7.79
CA LEU A 161 4.37 -7.44 7.37
C LEU A 161 5.42 -8.56 7.40
N GLY A 162 6.12 -8.77 6.29
CA GLY A 162 6.97 -9.97 6.13
C GLY A 162 6.16 -11.26 6.07
N GLY A 163 6.78 -12.42 6.27
CA GLY A 163 6.09 -13.72 6.25
C GLY A 163 6.27 -14.50 4.95
N SER A 164 5.79 -15.74 4.97
CA SER A 164 5.96 -16.71 3.87
C SER A 164 4.74 -16.71 2.96
N LEU A 165 4.98 -16.86 1.65
CA LEU A 165 3.92 -17.13 0.69
C LEU A 165 3.33 -18.52 0.99
N VAL A 166 2.07 -18.56 1.41
CA VAL A 166 1.35 -19.79 1.77
C VAL A 166 0.37 -20.24 0.69
N GLY A 167 0.00 -19.36 -0.23
CA GLY A 167 -0.91 -19.68 -1.32
C GLY A 167 -0.98 -18.60 -2.37
N TYR A 168 -1.84 -18.83 -3.36
CA TYR A 168 -2.10 -17.90 -4.44
C TYR A 168 -3.57 -17.98 -4.86
N VAL A 169 -4.19 -16.86 -5.21
CA VAL A 169 -5.54 -16.83 -5.79
C VAL A 169 -5.49 -16.13 -7.14
N ASP A 170 -5.98 -16.78 -8.18
CA ASP A 170 -6.05 -16.17 -9.50
C ASP A 170 -7.34 -15.36 -9.72
N ASN A 171 -7.38 -14.62 -10.83
CA ASN A 171 -8.52 -13.78 -11.20
C ASN A 171 -9.79 -14.57 -11.52
N SER A 172 -9.70 -15.89 -11.73
CA SER A 172 -10.85 -16.76 -11.93
C SER A 172 -11.44 -17.30 -10.62
N GLY A 173 -10.80 -16.98 -9.48
CA GLY A 173 -11.20 -17.43 -8.16
C GLY A 173 -10.62 -18.77 -7.77
N MET A 174 -9.65 -19.33 -8.52
CA MET A 174 -8.98 -20.57 -8.11
C MET A 174 -7.93 -20.29 -7.05
N VAL A 175 -7.92 -21.13 -6.02
CA VAL A 175 -7.00 -21.06 -4.88
C VAL A 175 -5.97 -22.16 -4.99
N TYR A 176 -4.70 -21.80 -4.97
CA TYR A 176 -3.56 -22.70 -5.12
C TYR A 176 -2.77 -22.76 -3.82
N LYS A 177 -2.38 -23.98 -3.43
CA LYS A 177 -1.45 -24.20 -2.32
C LYS A 177 -0.03 -23.89 -2.80
N SER A 178 0.63 -22.97 -2.11
CA SER A 178 2.02 -22.54 -2.29
C SER A 178 2.60 -22.80 -3.70
N GLY A 179 2.41 -21.86 -4.62
CA GLY A 179 2.94 -21.93 -5.97
C GLY A 179 3.14 -20.54 -6.56
N LEU A 180 4.17 -20.38 -7.40
CA LEU A 180 4.47 -19.11 -8.06
C LEU A 180 3.43 -18.90 -9.18
N MET A 181 2.60 -17.85 -9.06
CA MET A 181 1.64 -17.43 -10.08
C MET A 181 0.69 -18.54 -10.58
N GLY A 182 0.02 -19.25 -9.67
CA GLY A 182 -1.01 -20.24 -10.04
C GLY A 182 -0.46 -21.56 -10.62
N LYS A 183 0.82 -21.86 -10.44
CA LYS A 183 1.43 -23.15 -10.84
C LYS A 183 1.42 -24.21 -9.73
N GLY A 184 0.54 -24.08 -8.75
CA GLY A 184 0.42 -24.98 -7.60
C GLY A 184 -0.71 -26.01 -7.74
N GLU A 185 -0.89 -26.84 -6.72
CA GLU A 185 -2.08 -27.66 -6.58
C GLU A 185 -3.29 -26.77 -6.29
N ILE A 186 -4.37 -26.90 -7.06
CA ILE A 186 -5.64 -26.21 -6.78
C ILE A 186 -6.26 -26.87 -5.56
N VAL A 187 -6.36 -26.13 -4.47
CA VAL A 187 -6.97 -26.58 -3.23
C VAL A 187 -8.36 -26.03 -3.02
N GLY A 188 -8.80 -25.08 -3.85
CA GLY A 188 -10.18 -24.62 -3.79
C GLY A 188 -10.55 -23.69 -4.92
N ARG A 189 -11.83 -23.34 -4.95
CA ARG A 189 -12.39 -22.37 -5.90
C ARG A 189 -13.41 -21.46 -5.23
N LEU A 190 -13.45 -20.22 -5.68
CA LEU A 190 -14.49 -19.25 -5.40
C LEU A 190 -15.41 -19.14 -6.62
N GLU A 191 -16.68 -19.41 -6.43
CA GLU A 191 -17.70 -19.20 -7.45
C GLU A 191 -18.19 -17.74 -7.44
N SER A 192 -18.73 -17.28 -8.57
CA SER A 192 -19.19 -15.89 -8.78
C SER A 192 -20.31 -15.45 -7.84
N ASN A 193 -21.06 -16.41 -7.29
CA ASN A 193 -22.10 -16.23 -6.27
C ASN A 193 -21.53 -16.10 -4.83
N GLY A 194 -20.19 -16.15 -4.68
CA GLY A 194 -19.48 -16.04 -3.42
C GLY A 194 -19.28 -17.37 -2.67
N TYR A 195 -19.73 -18.50 -3.21
CA TYR A 195 -19.57 -19.81 -2.57
C TYR A 195 -18.15 -20.35 -2.80
N VAL A 196 -17.57 -20.95 -1.76
CA VAL A 196 -16.20 -21.47 -1.77
C VAL A 196 -16.23 -22.98 -1.61
N PHE A 197 -15.45 -23.67 -2.41
CA PHE A 197 -15.35 -25.14 -2.43
C PHE A 197 -13.90 -25.60 -2.33
N ASP A 198 -13.68 -26.78 -1.77
CA ASP A 198 -12.36 -27.39 -1.50
C ASP A 198 -11.71 -28.10 -2.69
N SER A 199 -12.20 -27.85 -3.91
CA SER A 199 -11.63 -28.45 -5.11
C SER A 199 -11.91 -27.63 -6.37
N ASN A 200 -11.19 -27.93 -7.45
CA ASN A 200 -11.41 -27.36 -8.78
C ASN A 200 -12.80 -27.75 -9.36
N SER A 201 -13.31 -28.95 -9.06
CA SER A 201 -14.61 -29.42 -9.56
C SER A 201 -15.24 -30.45 -8.62
N GLY A 202 -16.56 -30.36 -8.42
CA GLY A 202 -17.35 -31.33 -7.64
C GLY A 202 -17.06 -31.38 -6.12
N GLY A 203 -16.24 -30.48 -5.60
CA GLY A 203 -15.80 -30.45 -4.19
C GLY A 203 -16.91 -30.12 -3.17
N ASN A 204 -16.55 -30.26 -1.90
CA ASN A 204 -17.43 -29.92 -0.79
C ASN A 204 -17.50 -28.42 -0.62
N TYR A 205 -18.69 -27.94 -0.25
CA TYR A 205 -18.87 -26.56 0.11
C TYR A 205 -18.18 -26.28 1.45
N VAL A 206 -17.36 -25.23 1.47
CA VAL A 206 -16.55 -24.82 2.62
C VAL A 206 -17.19 -23.62 3.34
N GLY A 207 -17.65 -22.64 2.58
CA GLY A 207 -18.08 -21.38 3.14
C GLY A 207 -18.47 -20.37 2.07
N LYS A 208 -18.81 -19.15 2.50
CA LYS A 208 -19.26 -18.07 1.64
C LYS A 208 -18.49 -16.79 1.92
N VAL A 209 -18.18 -16.07 0.85
CA VAL A 209 -17.57 -14.74 0.90
C VAL A 209 -18.52 -13.71 0.31
N GLY A 210 -18.94 -12.77 1.15
CA GLY A 210 -19.74 -11.61 0.73
C GLY A 210 -18.98 -10.74 -0.27
N SER A 211 -19.71 -9.97 -1.08
CA SER A 211 -19.12 -9.00 -2.01
C SER A 211 -18.32 -7.90 -1.31
N ASP A 212 -18.55 -7.71 -0.02
CA ASP A 212 -17.81 -6.83 0.88
C ASP A 212 -16.56 -7.49 1.51
N GLY A 213 -16.27 -8.74 1.17
CA GLY A 213 -15.13 -9.52 1.67
C GLY A 213 -15.40 -10.25 2.99
N MET A 214 -16.61 -10.18 3.54
CA MET A 214 -16.97 -10.88 4.78
C MET A 214 -17.01 -12.39 4.57
N VAL A 215 -16.38 -13.14 5.46
CA VAL A 215 -16.16 -14.59 5.31
C VAL A 215 -16.95 -15.37 6.35
N PHE A 216 -17.67 -16.38 5.89
CA PHE A 216 -18.51 -17.25 6.72
C PHE A 216 -18.18 -18.73 6.47
N LEU A 217 -17.94 -19.50 7.53
CA LEU A 217 -17.77 -20.96 7.47
C LEU A 217 -19.12 -21.68 7.53
N GLY A 218 -19.29 -22.72 6.71
CA GLY A 218 -20.47 -23.57 6.75
C GLY A 218 -21.69 -23.04 5.98
N PRO A 219 -22.72 -23.87 5.79
CA PRO A 219 -23.80 -23.62 4.84
C PRO A 219 -24.68 -22.42 5.22
N GLY A 220 -25.20 -21.71 4.21
CA GLY A 220 -26.09 -20.55 4.41
C GLY A 220 -25.33 -19.29 4.84
N SER A 221 -25.76 -18.68 5.96
CA SER A 221 -25.09 -17.52 6.56
C SER A 221 -23.90 -17.89 7.46
N GLY A 222 -23.70 -19.19 7.76
CA GLY A 222 -22.52 -19.71 8.42
C GLY A 222 -22.13 -19.06 9.76
N SER A 223 -20.96 -19.43 10.29
CA SER A 223 -20.30 -18.69 11.37
C SER A 223 -19.35 -17.67 10.77
N TYR A 224 -19.47 -16.40 11.16
CA TYR A 224 -18.52 -15.37 10.76
C TYR A 224 -17.12 -15.72 11.26
N VAL A 225 -16.14 -15.72 10.35
CA VAL A 225 -14.75 -16.07 10.65
C VAL A 225 -13.75 -14.95 10.42
N GLY A 226 -14.12 -13.94 9.64
CA GLY A 226 -13.24 -12.82 9.36
C GLY A 226 -13.60 -12.08 8.10
N LYS A 227 -12.70 -11.21 7.66
CA LYS A 227 -12.85 -10.43 6.44
C LYS A 227 -11.57 -10.52 5.61
N GLY A 228 -11.70 -11.03 4.39
CA GLY A 228 -10.66 -10.88 3.37
C GLY A 228 -10.86 -9.54 2.67
N GLY A 229 -9.80 -8.79 2.40
CA GLY A 229 -9.92 -7.47 1.77
C GLY A 229 -10.74 -7.43 0.46
N ASN A 230 -10.94 -8.59 -0.19
CA ASN A 230 -11.87 -8.82 -1.30
C ASN A 230 -12.39 -10.28 -1.28
N GLN A 231 -13.25 -10.65 -2.25
CA GLN A 231 -13.81 -12.01 -2.32
C GLN A 231 -12.75 -13.11 -2.49
N ALA A 232 -11.79 -12.88 -3.38
CA ALA A 232 -10.68 -13.81 -3.63
C ALA A 232 -9.89 -14.10 -2.35
N GLY A 233 -9.65 -13.04 -1.56
CA GLY A 233 -8.96 -13.19 -0.29
C GLY A 233 -9.79 -13.81 0.81
N GLY A 234 -11.10 -13.61 0.82
CA GLY A 234 -11.95 -14.38 1.71
C GLY A 234 -11.94 -15.87 1.40
N ALA A 235 -11.82 -16.25 0.12
CA ALA A 235 -11.72 -17.64 -0.29
C ALA A 235 -10.38 -18.28 0.11
N ALA A 236 -9.27 -17.56 -0.08
CA ALA A 236 -7.97 -18.00 0.45
C ALA A 236 -8.00 -18.22 1.96
N LEU A 237 -8.65 -17.31 2.71
CA LEU A 237 -8.79 -17.42 4.17
C LEU A 237 -9.46 -18.73 4.55
N LEU A 238 -10.56 -19.07 3.89
CA LEU A 238 -11.31 -20.29 4.15
C LEU A 238 -10.48 -21.54 3.85
N MET A 239 -9.71 -21.52 2.76
CA MET A 239 -8.97 -22.70 2.31
C MET A 239 -7.67 -22.94 3.07
N LEU A 240 -7.02 -21.88 3.56
CA LEU A 240 -5.74 -21.99 4.26
C LEU A 240 -5.89 -22.13 5.78
N LEU A 241 -7.10 -21.94 6.32
CA LEU A 241 -7.43 -22.18 7.74
C LEU A 241 -7.97 -23.59 8.02
N GLN A 242 -8.12 -24.43 7.00
CA GLN A 242 -8.45 -25.85 7.12
C GLN A 242 -7.18 -26.69 7.32
#